data_AF-A0A965APP5-F1
#
_entry.id   AF-A0A965APP5-F1
#
_cell.length_a   1.000
_cell.length_b   1.000
_cell.length_c   1.000
_cell.angle_alpha   90.00
_cell.angle_beta   90.00
_cell.angle_gamma   90.00
#
_symmetry.space_group_name_H-M   'P 1'
#
loop_
_entity.id
_entity.type
_entity.pdbx_description
1 polymer ?
#
loop_
_entity_poly.entity_id
_entity_poly.type
_entity_poly.pdbx_seq_one_letter_code
_entity_poly.pdbx_strand_id
1 'polypeptide(L)'
;MSRPREQTKLIRQDRGPRNQIVRDRPVATFTEQEVRGAGQSVSTTVVIIGGAECRFTCAMCDLWQNTIPSATPPGAVPAQIRHAVKAVSDSDLSGPAGSSARWIKLYNGSNFFDPRAVPPTDLPSIADLVSPFERVIVENHPRLTTAAIPDFRDRCSGRLELAMGLECVHPDILPRLNKQMSLADFSSACRRLHSWGIDTRAFVLFGLPWLSPR
;
A
#
# COMPACT_ATOMS: atom_id res chain seq x y z
N MET A 1 -12.52 17.76 -20.34
CA MET A 1 -12.17 16.72 -19.33
C MET A 1 -13.37 16.54 -18.44
N SER A 2 -13.82 15.30 -18.21
CA SER A 2 -14.94 15.01 -17.31
C SER A 2 -14.60 15.42 -15.87
N ARG A 3 -15.60 15.79 -15.06
CA ARG A 3 -15.37 16.11 -13.65
C ARG A 3 -14.91 14.82 -12.91
N PRO A 4 -14.04 14.89 -11.88
CA PRO A 4 -13.52 13.69 -11.19
C PRO A 4 -14.61 12.70 -10.72
N ARG A 5 -15.80 13.20 -10.36
CA ARG A 5 -16.96 12.38 -9.99
C ARG A 5 -17.54 11.57 -11.16
N GLU A 6 -17.62 12.16 -12.35
CA GLU A 6 -18.14 11.49 -13.55
C GLU A 6 -17.17 10.41 -14.03
N GLN A 7 -15.86 10.73 -14.06
CA GLN A 7 -14.83 9.76 -14.42
C GLN A 7 -14.80 8.57 -13.45
N THR A 8 -14.92 8.83 -12.15
CA THR A 8 -15.03 7.77 -11.12
C THR A 8 -16.24 6.86 -11.37
N LYS A 9 -17.38 7.42 -11.76
CA LYS A 9 -18.59 6.63 -12.06
C LYS A 9 -18.35 5.72 -13.28
N LEU A 10 -17.79 6.26 -14.36
CA LEU A 10 -17.48 5.49 -15.57
C LEU A 10 -16.51 4.34 -15.28
N ILE A 11 -15.40 4.62 -14.59
CA ILE A 11 -14.42 3.59 -14.22
C ILE A 11 -15.09 2.46 -13.42
N ARG A 12 -15.98 2.79 -12.48
CA ARG A 12 -16.69 1.75 -11.69
C ARG A 12 -17.70 0.95 -12.50
N GLN A 13 -18.32 1.55 -13.52
CA GLN A 13 -19.25 0.86 -14.42
C GLN A 13 -18.52 -0.16 -15.30
N ASP A 14 -17.27 0.12 -15.66
CA ASP A 14 -16.45 -0.77 -16.50
C ASP A 14 -15.73 -1.87 -15.70
N ARG A 15 -15.84 -1.89 -14.37
CA ARG A 15 -15.23 -2.92 -13.53
C ARG A 15 -16.01 -4.23 -13.61
N GLY A 16 -15.27 -5.31 -13.84
CA GLY A 16 -15.78 -6.67 -13.81
C GLY A 16 -16.06 -7.23 -12.40
N PRO A 17 -16.20 -8.56 -12.27
CA PRO A 17 -16.45 -9.21 -10.98
C PRO A 17 -15.25 -9.08 -10.02
N ARG A 18 -15.51 -9.21 -8.72
CA ARG A 18 -14.47 -9.32 -7.68
C ARG A 18 -14.14 -10.77 -7.41
N ASN A 19 -12.90 -10.99 -6.99
CA ASN A 19 -12.48 -12.27 -6.44
C ASN A 19 -13.11 -12.47 -5.06
N GLN A 20 -13.32 -13.72 -4.68
CA GLN A 20 -13.71 -14.06 -3.32
C GLN A 20 -12.49 -13.98 -2.42
N ILE A 21 -12.56 -13.16 -1.37
CA ILE A 21 -11.49 -13.02 -0.38
C ILE A 21 -12.01 -13.43 1.00
N VAL A 22 -11.16 -14.10 1.77
CA VAL A 22 -11.44 -14.48 3.16
C VAL A 22 -10.97 -13.34 4.06
N ARG A 23 -11.85 -12.79 4.91
CA ARG A 23 -11.60 -11.51 5.59
C ARG A 23 -10.52 -11.55 6.67
N ASP A 24 -10.26 -12.72 7.25
CA ASP A 24 -9.28 -12.95 8.31
C ASP A 24 -7.98 -13.59 7.80
N ARG A 25 -7.85 -13.78 6.48
CA ARG A 25 -6.62 -14.26 5.85
C ARG A 25 -6.10 -13.29 4.78
N PRO A 26 -4.77 -13.14 4.66
CA PRO A 26 -4.21 -12.34 3.58
C PRO A 26 -4.61 -12.96 2.24
N VAL A 27 -4.82 -12.11 1.23
CA VAL A 27 -5.04 -12.52 -0.16
C VAL A 27 -3.83 -13.31 -0.67
N ALA A 28 -2.63 -12.88 -0.30
CA ALA A 28 -1.39 -13.58 -0.56
C ALA A 28 -0.32 -13.22 0.47
N THR A 29 0.63 -14.13 0.68
CA THR A 29 1.85 -13.88 1.45
C THR A 29 3.01 -14.58 0.75
N PHE A 30 4.10 -13.86 0.54
CA PHE A 30 5.31 -14.38 -0.11
C PHE A 30 6.53 -13.57 0.33
N THR A 31 7.72 -14.10 0.05
CA THR A 31 9.00 -13.43 0.30
C THR A 31 9.60 -12.96 -1.02
N GLU A 32 10.18 -11.77 -1.02
CA GLU A 32 10.95 -11.24 -2.15
C GLU A 32 12.27 -10.60 -1.69
N GLN A 33 13.10 -10.20 -2.66
CA GLN A 33 14.34 -9.47 -2.41
C GLN A 33 14.15 -8.00 -2.76
N GLU A 34 14.24 -7.11 -1.77
CA GLU A 34 14.20 -5.66 -1.97
C GLU A 34 15.61 -5.10 -2.10
N VAL A 35 15.75 -4.02 -2.88
CA VAL A 35 17.03 -3.30 -2.96
C VAL A 35 17.22 -2.46 -1.70
N ARG A 36 18.25 -2.77 -0.92
CA ARG A 36 18.68 -1.99 0.25
C ARG A 36 19.64 -0.87 -0.13
N GLY A 37 20.47 -1.12 -1.15
CA GLY A 37 21.49 -0.21 -1.65
C GLY A 37 22.18 -0.80 -2.87
N ALA A 38 23.17 -0.11 -3.42
CA ALA A 38 23.93 -0.60 -4.57
C ALA A 38 24.53 -1.99 -4.28
N GLY A 39 24.10 -3.01 -5.05
CA GLY A 39 24.55 -4.39 -4.88
C GLY A 39 24.08 -5.11 -3.61
N GLN A 40 23.19 -4.51 -2.82
CA GLN A 40 22.67 -5.10 -1.58
C GLN A 40 21.17 -5.33 -1.67
N SER A 41 20.74 -6.57 -1.45
CA SER A 41 19.34 -6.93 -1.29
C SER A 41 18.99 -7.29 0.15
N VAL A 42 17.70 -7.28 0.46
CA VAL A 42 17.16 -7.67 1.76
C VAL A 42 15.89 -8.50 1.58
N SER A 43 15.84 -9.62 2.30
CA SER A 43 14.65 -10.47 2.34
C SER A 43 13.48 -9.71 2.96
N THR A 44 12.37 -9.64 2.22
CA THR A 44 11.18 -8.86 2.56
C THR A 44 9.94 -9.73 2.49
N THR A 45 9.17 -9.77 3.57
CA THR A 45 7.84 -10.40 3.57
C THR A 45 6.84 -9.45 2.93
N VAL A 46 6.10 -9.92 1.94
CA VAL A 46 4.99 -9.20 1.33
C VAL A 46 3.68 -9.79 1.80
N VAL A 47 2.83 -8.94 2.37
CA VAL A 47 1.47 -9.31 2.78
C VAL A 47 0.49 -8.53 1.93
N ILE A 48 -0.26 -9.24 1.09
CA ILE A 48 -1.37 -8.68 0.34
C ILE A 48 -2.63 -8.81 1.19
N ILE A 49 -3.10 -7.67 1.70
CA ILE A 49 -4.20 -7.56 2.66
C ILE A 49 -5.51 -7.36 1.90
N GLY A 50 -6.50 -8.19 2.23
CA GLY A 50 -7.88 -8.01 1.78
C GLY A 50 -8.60 -6.96 2.63
N GLY A 51 -9.14 -5.91 2.02
CA GLY A 51 -9.80 -4.83 2.74
C GLY A 51 -10.75 -4.01 1.88
N ALA A 52 -11.18 -2.87 2.39
CA ALA A 52 -12.05 -1.95 1.66
C ALA A 52 -11.40 -1.40 0.39
N GLU A 53 -12.20 -1.34 -0.68
CA GLU A 53 -11.78 -0.73 -1.93
C GLU A 53 -11.28 0.72 -1.79
N CYS A 54 -10.20 1.05 -2.50
CA CYS A 54 -9.66 2.41 -2.61
C CYS A 54 -10.70 3.44 -3.07
N ARG A 55 -10.81 4.56 -2.34
CA ARG A 55 -11.75 5.65 -2.65
C ARG A 55 -11.41 6.48 -3.89
N PHE A 56 -10.17 6.43 -4.38
CA PHE A 56 -9.72 7.25 -5.52
C PHE A 56 -10.08 6.64 -6.88
N THR A 57 -10.37 5.34 -6.94
CA THR A 57 -10.88 4.64 -8.14
C THR A 57 -10.04 5.00 -9.39
N CYS A 58 -8.75 4.71 -9.35
CA CYS A 58 -7.82 4.98 -10.45
C CYS A 58 -8.16 4.11 -11.68
N ALA A 59 -7.97 4.64 -12.89
CA ALA A 59 -8.42 4.01 -14.14
C ALA A 59 -7.66 2.70 -14.49
N MET A 60 -6.38 2.62 -14.12
CA MET A 60 -5.51 1.47 -14.41
C MET A 60 -5.27 0.57 -13.20
N CYS A 61 -6.03 0.75 -12.12
CA CYS A 61 -5.89 -0.06 -10.92
C CYS A 61 -6.83 -1.27 -11.04
N ASP A 62 -6.29 -2.48 -10.94
CA ASP A 62 -7.01 -3.75 -10.89
C ASP A 62 -7.13 -4.30 -9.46
N LEU A 63 -6.36 -3.76 -8.51
CA LEU A 63 -6.31 -4.22 -7.11
C LEU A 63 -7.68 -4.26 -6.42
N TRP A 64 -8.66 -3.47 -6.89
CA TRP A 64 -10.05 -3.52 -6.43
C TRP A 64 -10.69 -4.91 -6.57
N GLN A 65 -10.19 -5.77 -7.46
CA GLN A 65 -10.67 -7.14 -7.62
C GLN A 65 -10.52 -7.95 -6.33
N ASN A 66 -9.52 -7.64 -5.51
CA ASN A 66 -9.21 -8.32 -4.26
C ASN A 66 -9.68 -7.52 -3.02
N THR A 67 -10.78 -6.77 -3.15
CA THR A 67 -11.30 -5.90 -2.08
C THR A 67 -12.77 -6.20 -1.76
N ILE A 68 -13.23 -5.77 -0.59
CA ILE A 68 -14.65 -5.76 -0.21
C ILE A 68 -15.29 -4.39 -0.47
N PRO A 69 -16.59 -4.36 -0.80
CA PRO A 69 -17.30 -3.10 -1.07
C PRO A 69 -17.58 -2.30 0.21
N SER A 70 -17.62 -2.94 1.38
CA SER A 70 -17.83 -2.30 2.68
C SER A 70 -16.53 -1.75 3.28
N ALA A 71 -16.62 -1.07 4.42
CA ALA A 71 -15.44 -0.79 5.24
C ALA A 71 -14.81 -2.10 5.74
N THR A 72 -13.51 -2.08 6.00
CA THR A 72 -12.79 -3.18 6.63
C THR A 72 -13.26 -3.32 8.08
N PRO A 73 -13.70 -4.51 8.55
CA PRO A 73 -14.07 -4.71 9.93
C PRO A 73 -12.87 -4.49 10.88
N PRO A 74 -13.06 -3.87 12.06
CA PRO A 74 -12.03 -3.81 13.09
C PRO A 74 -11.47 -5.20 13.44
N GLY A 75 -10.16 -5.29 13.62
CA GLY A 75 -9.43 -6.53 13.90
C GLY A 75 -9.12 -7.40 12.68
N ALA A 76 -9.73 -7.15 11.51
CA ALA A 76 -9.50 -7.96 10.32
C ALA A 76 -8.06 -7.80 9.80
N VAL A 77 -7.52 -6.57 9.74
CA VAL A 77 -6.16 -6.34 9.25
C VAL A 77 -5.10 -6.97 10.18
N PRO A 78 -5.14 -6.77 11.51
CA PRO A 78 -4.25 -7.48 12.43
C PRO A 78 -4.34 -9.00 12.32
N ALA A 79 -5.54 -9.58 12.11
CA ALA A 79 -5.70 -11.02 11.95
C ALA A 79 -4.94 -11.55 10.72
N GLN A 80 -5.06 -10.85 9.59
CA GLN A 80 -4.35 -11.21 8.36
C GLN A 80 -2.83 -11.10 8.52
N ILE A 81 -2.34 -10.02 9.15
CA ILE A 81 -0.90 -9.83 9.42
C ILE A 81 -0.38 -10.92 10.35
N ARG A 82 -1.12 -11.26 11.41
CA ARG A 82 -0.74 -12.35 12.33
C ARG A 82 -0.63 -13.69 11.60
N HIS A 83 -1.56 -13.97 10.68
CA HIS A 83 -1.51 -15.18 9.85
C HIS A 83 -0.26 -15.20 8.98
N ALA A 84 0.05 -14.09 8.32
CA ALA A 84 1.22 -13.95 7.45
C ALA A 84 2.54 -14.08 8.22
N VAL A 85 2.68 -13.36 9.35
CA VAL A 85 3.89 -13.41 10.19
C VAL A 85 4.10 -14.82 10.73
N LYS A 86 3.05 -15.50 11.18
CA LYS A 86 3.14 -16.90 11.63
C LYS A 86 3.61 -17.82 10.49
N ALA A 87 3.03 -17.68 9.30
CA ALA A 87 3.41 -18.51 8.15
C ALA A 87 4.88 -18.34 7.76
N VAL A 88 5.43 -17.13 7.86
CA VAL A 88 6.86 -16.87 7.60
C VAL A 88 7.76 -17.48 8.68
N SER A 89 7.38 -17.37 9.96
CA SER A 89 8.13 -17.98 11.07
C SER A 89 8.15 -19.51 11.02
N ASP A 90 7.08 -20.12 10.51
CA ASP A 90 6.89 -21.58 10.51
C ASP A 90 7.46 -22.26 9.24
N SER A 91 8.02 -21.54 8.25
CA SER A 91 8.37 -22.10 6.93
C SER A 91 9.74 -21.71 6.36
N ASP A 92 10.14 -22.45 5.32
CA ASP A 92 11.26 -22.13 4.38
C ASP A 92 11.01 -20.85 3.54
N LEU A 93 9.94 -20.09 3.79
CA LEU A 93 9.82 -18.70 3.31
C LEU A 93 10.80 -17.76 4.02
N SER A 94 11.42 -18.22 5.11
CA SER A 94 12.70 -17.74 5.61
C SER A 94 13.70 -17.76 4.45
N GLY A 95 14.31 -16.62 4.11
CA GLY A 95 15.24 -16.55 2.98
C GLY A 95 16.42 -17.54 3.09
N PRO A 96 17.28 -17.62 2.07
CA PRO A 96 18.43 -18.53 2.09
C PRO A 96 19.23 -18.34 3.38
N ALA A 97 19.51 -19.44 4.09
CA ALA A 97 20.22 -19.52 5.38
C ALA A 97 19.45 -19.08 6.64
N GLY A 98 18.15 -19.35 6.74
CA GLY A 98 17.42 -19.26 8.02
C GLY A 98 17.33 -17.84 8.58
N SER A 99 17.58 -16.82 7.75
CA SER A 99 17.41 -15.42 8.15
C SER A 99 15.93 -15.07 8.05
N SER A 100 15.32 -14.76 9.19
CA SER A 100 14.00 -14.13 9.26
C SER A 100 13.95 -12.93 8.31
N ALA A 101 12.86 -12.75 7.56
CA ALA A 101 12.69 -11.58 6.72
C ALA A 101 12.90 -10.32 7.56
N ARG A 102 13.73 -9.40 7.07
CA ARG A 102 14.12 -8.21 7.84
C ARG A 102 13.12 -7.08 7.66
N TRP A 103 12.46 -7.03 6.50
CA TRP A 103 11.48 -6.02 6.16
C TRP A 103 10.10 -6.64 5.92
N ILE A 104 9.05 -5.83 6.06
CA ILE A 104 7.67 -6.23 5.74
C ILE A 104 6.97 -5.16 4.90
N LYS A 105 6.24 -5.60 3.87
CA LYS A 105 5.32 -4.81 3.06
C LYS A 105 3.88 -5.17 3.39
N LEU A 106 3.08 -4.18 3.73
CA LEU A 106 1.64 -4.30 3.97
C LEU A 106 0.90 -3.55 2.85
N TYR A 107 0.49 -4.28 1.81
CA TYR A 107 -0.21 -3.72 0.65
C TYR A 107 -1.67 -4.16 0.68
N ASN A 108 -2.61 -3.21 0.63
CA ASN A 108 -4.04 -3.45 0.87
C ASN A 108 -4.95 -3.13 -0.33
N GLY A 109 -4.38 -2.94 -1.52
CA GLY A 109 -5.08 -2.47 -2.72
C GLY A 109 -5.76 -1.11 -2.53
N SER A 110 -5.33 -0.33 -1.53
CA SER A 110 -6.06 0.80 -1.00
C SER A 110 -5.11 1.82 -0.37
N ASN A 111 -5.38 2.25 0.86
CA ASN A 111 -4.60 3.24 1.57
C ASN A 111 -4.49 2.82 3.03
N PHE A 112 -3.28 2.60 3.52
CA PHE A 112 -3.06 2.16 4.89
C PHE A 112 -3.58 3.17 5.93
N PHE A 113 -3.57 4.46 5.62
CA PHE A 113 -4.07 5.52 6.50
C PHE A 113 -5.45 6.05 6.13
N ASP A 114 -6.24 5.31 5.34
CA ASP A 114 -7.68 5.54 5.21
C ASP A 114 -8.43 4.73 6.29
N PRO A 115 -9.16 5.38 7.23
CA PRO A 115 -9.93 4.69 8.26
C PRO A 115 -10.94 3.66 7.74
N ARG A 116 -11.37 3.78 6.48
CA ARG A 116 -12.25 2.79 5.85
C ARG A 116 -11.50 1.51 5.49
N ALA A 117 -10.23 1.62 5.11
CA ALA A 117 -9.40 0.51 4.65
C ALA A 117 -8.63 -0.14 5.80
N VAL A 118 -8.12 0.65 6.74
CA VAL A 118 -7.51 0.18 7.99
C VAL A 118 -8.13 0.97 9.15
N PRO A 119 -8.94 0.33 10.00
CA PRO A 119 -9.54 0.98 11.16
C PRO A 119 -8.46 1.58 12.08
N PRO A 120 -8.61 2.82 12.57
CA PRO A 120 -7.62 3.42 13.47
C PRO A 120 -7.38 2.62 14.76
N THR A 121 -8.40 1.88 15.21
CA THR A 121 -8.34 0.96 16.36
C THR A 121 -7.37 -0.19 16.15
N ASP A 122 -7.05 -0.53 14.90
CA ASP A 122 -6.18 -1.65 14.56
C ASP A 122 -4.70 -1.25 14.57
N LEU A 123 -4.40 0.05 14.37
CA LEU A 123 -3.03 0.55 14.23
C LEU A 123 -2.08 0.14 15.36
N PRO A 124 -2.46 0.19 16.66
CA PRO A 124 -1.58 -0.29 17.74
C PRO A 124 -1.23 -1.78 17.59
N SER A 125 -2.23 -2.62 17.33
CA SER A 125 -2.04 -4.07 17.16
C SER A 125 -1.19 -4.39 15.93
N ILE A 126 -1.36 -3.63 14.85
CA ILE A 126 -0.51 -3.76 13.66
C ILE A 126 0.94 -3.41 14.00
N ALA A 127 1.19 -2.32 14.73
CA ALA A 127 2.54 -1.91 15.13
C ALA A 127 3.24 -2.99 15.97
N ASP A 128 2.53 -3.61 16.92
CA ASP A 128 3.04 -4.71 17.73
C ASP A 128 3.42 -5.93 16.87
N LEU A 129 2.55 -6.30 15.91
CA LEU A 129 2.76 -7.45 15.01
C LEU A 129 3.96 -7.27 14.09
N VAL A 130 4.25 -6.04 13.68
CA VAL A 130 5.39 -5.74 12.80
C VAL A 130 6.65 -5.32 13.56
N SER A 131 6.62 -5.32 14.89
CA SER A 131 7.77 -4.94 15.73
C SER A 131 9.05 -5.77 15.51
N PRO A 132 9.00 -7.03 15.04
CA PRO A 132 10.23 -7.77 14.71
C PRO A 132 10.94 -7.28 13.45
N PHE A 133 10.30 -6.47 12.60
CA PHE A 133 10.86 -6.05 11.32
C PHE A 133 11.60 -4.70 11.43
N GLU A 134 12.76 -4.62 10.79
CA GLU A 134 13.61 -3.41 10.77
C GLU A 134 13.01 -2.28 9.93
N ARG A 135 12.13 -2.63 8.99
CA ARG A 135 11.42 -1.68 8.13
C ARG A 135 10.02 -2.20 7.80
N VAL A 136 9.07 -1.27 7.86
CA VAL A 136 7.66 -1.49 7.55
C VAL A 136 7.30 -0.58 6.38
N ILE A 137 6.85 -1.17 5.29
CA ILE A 137 6.47 -0.46 4.06
C ILE A 137 4.95 -0.57 3.93
N VAL A 138 4.25 0.56 3.89
CA VAL A 138 2.80 0.60 3.73
C VAL A 138 2.42 1.47 2.53
N GLU A 139 1.35 1.11 1.81
CA GLU A 139 0.89 1.92 0.69
C GLU A 139 -0.10 3.01 1.08
N ASN A 140 0.01 4.18 0.47
CA ASN A 140 -0.89 5.30 0.74
C ASN A 140 -0.97 6.27 -0.43
N HIS A 141 -2.12 6.91 -0.62
CA HIS A 141 -2.28 8.00 -1.57
C HIS A 141 -1.72 9.31 -0.99
N PRO A 142 -1.04 10.16 -1.77
CA PRO A 142 -0.47 11.43 -1.28
C PRO A 142 -1.48 12.37 -0.61
N ARG A 143 -2.75 12.33 -1.03
CA ARG A 143 -3.82 13.13 -0.41
C ARG A 143 -4.27 12.62 0.97
N LEU A 144 -3.78 11.45 1.39
CA LEU A 144 -4.03 10.85 2.71
C LEU A 144 -2.78 10.88 3.60
N THR A 145 -1.85 11.80 3.35
CA THR A 145 -0.78 12.10 4.32
C THR A 145 -1.36 12.86 5.51
N THR A 146 -1.90 12.12 6.48
CA THR A 146 -2.60 12.64 7.68
C THR A 146 -1.70 12.64 8.92
N ALA A 147 -2.20 13.18 10.03
CA ALA A 147 -1.50 13.19 11.31
C ALA A 147 -1.38 11.81 11.99
N ALA A 148 -2.17 10.81 11.56
CA ALA A 148 -2.06 9.44 12.10
C ALA A 148 -0.75 8.74 11.70
N ILE A 149 -0.06 9.27 10.68
CA ILE A 149 1.18 8.69 10.16
C ILE A 149 2.34 8.82 11.16
N PRO A 150 2.71 10.03 11.66
CA PRO A 150 3.76 10.14 12.66
C PRO A 150 3.42 9.35 13.93
N ASP A 151 2.16 9.31 14.36
CA ASP A 151 1.72 8.52 15.52
C ASP A 151 1.97 7.01 15.33
N PHE A 152 1.71 6.48 14.13
CA PHE A 152 2.01 5.09 13.81
C PHE A 152 3.52 4.83 13.70
N ARG A 153 4.26 5.76 13.07
CA ARG A 153 5.73 5.71 13.00
C ARG A 153 6.38 5.65 14.37
N ASP A 154 5.89 6.43 15.34
CA ASP A 154 6.41 6.46 16.71
C ASP A 154 6.09 5.18 17.51
N ARG A 155 5.14 4.36 17.02
CA ARG A 155 4.82 3.04 17.58
C ARG A 155 5.61 1.91 16.94
N CYS A 156 6.06 2.07 15.70
CA CYS A 156 6.90 1.09 15.03
C CYS A 156 8.31 1.09 15.63
N SER A 157 8.84 -0.09 15.94
CA SER A 157 10.25 -0.26 16.29
C SER A 157 11.18 -0.08 15.08
N GLY A 158 10.73 -0.53 13.89
CA GLY A 158 11.42 -0.39 12.62
C GLY A 158 11.14 0.95 11.92
N ARG A 159 11.92 1.22 10.86
CA ARG A 159 11.70 2.41 10.02
C ARG A 159 10.38 2.28 9.24
N LEU A 160 9.56 3.32 9.28
CA LEU A 160 8.38 3.40 8.43
C LEU A 160 8.77 3.97 7.05
N GLU A 161 8.27 3.33 5.99
CA GLU A 161 8.36 3.79 4.61
C GLU A 161 6.96 3.83 4.00
N LEU A 162 6.62 4.94 3.32
CA LEU A 162 5.34 5.07 2.63
C LEU A 162 5.50 4.89 1.12
N ALA A 163 4.78 3.91 0.60
CA ALA A 163 4.65 3.65 -0.82
C ALA A 163 3.51 4.44 -1.45
N MET A 164 3.87 5.49 -2.18
CA MET A 164 2.92 6.43 -2.76
C MET A 164 2.65 6.14 -4.23
N GLY A 165 1.38 6.01 -4.59
CA GLY A 165 0.97 5.82 -5.98
C GLY A 165 1.07 7.09 -6.80
N LEU A 166 2.25 7.43 -7.33
CA LEU A 166 2.48 8.53 -8.27
C LEU A 166 1.98 8.17 -9.67
N GLU A 167 2.38 7.00 -10.15
CA GLU A 167 2.18 6.39 -11.47
C GLU A 167 2.77 7.15 -12.65
N CYS A 168 2.64 8.48 -12.69
CA CYS A 168 3.09 9.30 -13.81
C CYS A 168 3.38 10.74 -13.37
N VAL A 169 4.38 11.37 -13.99
CA VAL A 169 4.67 12.80 -13.82
C VAL A 169 4.12 13.67 -14.95
N HIS A 170 3.51 13.09 -15.98
CA HIS A 170 3.00 13.86 -17.11
C HIS A 170 1.70 14.57 -16.72
N PRO A 171 1.66 15.93 -16.75
CA PRO A 171 0.55 16.71 -16.22
C PRO A 171 -0.78 16.41 -16.92
N ASP A 172 -0.76 16.09 -18.22
CA ASP A 172 -1.98 15.76 -18.97
C ASP A 172 -2.43 14.29 -18.86
N ILE A 173 -1.58 13.39 -18.38
CA ILE A 173 -1.89 11.95 -18.26
C ILE A 173 -2.33 11.62 -16.83
N LEU A 174 -1.73 12.25 -15.82
CA LEU A 174 -2.09 12.02 -14.42
C LEU A 174 -3.61 12.19 -14.15
N PRO A 175 -4.31 13.19 -14.72
CA PRO A 175 -5.77 13.29 -14.63
C PRO A 175 -6.51 12.15 -15.35
N ARG A 176 -6.00 11.67 -16.49
CA ARG A 176 -6.61 10.54 -17.24
C ARG A 176 -6.58 9.25 -16.42
N LEU A 177 -5.57 9.08 -15.58
CA LEU A 177 -5.49 7.97 -14.63
C LEU A 177 -6.48 8.09 -13.44
N ASN A 178 -7.22 9.19 -13.34
CA ASN A 178 -8.12 9.49 -12.22
C ASN A 178 -7.42 9.43 -10.85
N LYS A 179 -6.16 9.87 -10.76
CA LYS A 179 -5.43 9.88 -9.48
C LYS A 179 -5.98 10.91 -8.49
N GLN A 180 -6.78 11.86 -8.95
CA GLN A 180 -7.38 12.91 -8.09
C GLN A 180 -6.36 13.65 -7.21
N MET A 181 -5.17 13.88 -7.76
CA MET A 181 -4.08 14.66 -7.17
C MET A 181 -3.28 15.36 -8.27
N SER A 182 -2.52 16.38 -7.88
CA SER A 182 -1.52 17.05 -8.69
C SER A 182 -0.09 16.63 -8.30
N LEU A 183 0.89 17.01 -9.12
CA LEU A 183 2.31 16.85 -8.75
C LEU A 183 2.70 17.70 -7.54
N ALA A 184 2.04 18.84 -7.33
CA ALA A 184 2.23 19.68 -6.15
C ALA A 184 1.72 19.00 -4.88
N ASP A 185 0.60 18.26 -4.96
CA ASP A 185 0.10 17.44 -3.86
C ASP A 185 1.12 16.33 -3.52
N PHE A 186 1.64 15.63 -4.54
CA PHE A 186 2.66 14.60 -4.35
C PHE A 186 3.93 15.18 -3.70
N SER A 187 4.48 16.26 -4.25
CA SER A 187 5.68 16.93 -3.71
C SER A 187 5.48 17.38 -2.26
N SER A 188 4.29 17.91 -1.94
CA SER A 188 3.98 18.37 -0.59
C SER A 188 3.80 17.20 0.39
N ALA A 189 3.26 16.07 -0.06
CA ALA A 189 3.22 14.83 0.72
C ALA A 189 4.63 14.33 1.02
N CYS A 190 5.54 14.25 0.02
CA CYS A 190 6.93 13.85 0.24
C CYS A 190 7.65 14.75 1.23
N ARG A 191 7.57 16.07 1.07
CA ARG A 191 8.22 17.03 1.99
C ARG A 191 7.76 16.84 3.43
N ARG A 192 6.46 16.62 3.62
CA ARG A 192 5.88 16.39 4.94
C ARG A 192 6.33 15.06 5.55
N LEU A 193 6.32 13.98 4.78
CA LEU A 193 6.82 12.67 5.24
C LEU A 193 8.31 12.74 5.61
N HIS A 194 9.13 13.38 4.78
CA HIS A 194 10.55 13.59 5.09
C HIS A 194 10.74 14.45 6.36
N SER A 195 9.90 15.47 6.59
CA SER A 195 9.95 16.26 7.82
C SER A 195 9.62 15.46 9.09
N TRP A 196 8.93 14.32 8.93
CA TRP A 196 8.67 13.34 9.99
C TRP A 196 9.68 12.19 10.01
N GLY A 197 10.77 12.26 9.23
CA GLY A 197 11.77 11.21 9.15
C GLY A 197 11.24 9.88 8.58
N ILE A 198 10.21 9.96 7.72
CA ILE A 198 9.61 8.80 7.06
C ILE A 198 10.12 8.69 5.64
N ASP A 199 10.63 7.51 5.30
CA ASP A 199 11.10 7.19 3.95
C ASP A 199 9.91 7.18 2.96
N THR A 200 10.17 7.53 1.71
CA THR A 200 9.13 7.51 0.66
C THR A 200 9.57 6.68 -0.53
N ARG A 201 8.63 5.93 -1.10
CA ARG A 201 8.76 5.34 -2.44
C ARG A 201 7.62 5.77 -3.34
N ALA A 202 7.86 5.74 -4.65
CA ALA A 202 6.85 6.02 -5.66
C ALA A 202 6.62 4.79 -6.53
N PHE A 203 5.35 4.44 -6.76
CA PHE A 203 5.00 3.56 -7.87
C PHE A 203 5.01 4.38 -9.16
N VAL A 204 5.63 3.86 -10.21
CA VAL A 204 5.76 4.51 -11.51
C VAL A 204 5.37 3.51 -12.59
N LEU A 205 4.45 3.90 -13.47
CA LEU A 205 4.02 3.10 -14.59
C LEU A 205 4.77 3.53 -15.85
N PHE A 206 5.41 2.55 -16.48
CA PHE A 206 6.01 2.72 -17.80
C PHE A 206 5.02 2.31 -18.89
N GLY A 207 5.11 2.94 -20.07
CA GLY A 207 4.30 2.55 -21.24
C GLY A 207 2.80 2.86 -21.13
N LEU A 208 2.43 3.97 -20.48
CA LEU A 208 1.02 4.36 -20.38
C LEU A 208 0.38 4.60 -21.77
N PRO A 209 -0.92 4.27 -21.95
CA PRO A 209 -1.61 4.25 -23.26
C PRO A 209 -1.84 5.63 -23.92
N TRP A 210 -1.08 6.65 -23.54
CA TRP A 210 -1.10 8.00 -24.12
C TRP A 210 0.30 8.57 -24.34
N LEU A 211 1.34 7.77 -24.08
CA LEU A 211 2.72 8.10 -24.37
C LEU A 211 3.10 7.48 -25.71
N SER A 212 3.66 8.28 -26.61
CA SER A 212 4.38 7.72 -27.75
C SER A 212 5.61 6.96 -27.23
N PRO A 213 5.86 5.71 -27.68
CA PRO A 213 7.14 5.06 -27.45
C PRO A 213 8.25 5.98 -27.99
N ARG A 214 9.27 6.22 -27.18
CA ARG A 214 10.52 6.81 -27.67
C ARG A 214 11.41 5.71 -28.19
#